data_AF-A0A674P860-F1
#
_entry.id   AF-A0A674P860-F1
#
_cell.length_a   1.000
_cell.length_b   1.000
_cell.length_c   1.000
_cell.angle_alpha   90.00
_cell.angle_beta   90.00
_cell.angle_gamma   90.00
#
_symmetry.space_group_name_H-M   'P 1'
#
loop_
_entity.id
_entity.type
_entity.pdbx_description
1 polymer ?
#
loop_
_entity_poly.entity_id
_entity_poly.type
_entity_poly.pdbx_seq_one_letter_code
_entity_poly.pdbx_strand_id
1 'polypeptide(L)'
;MATDIVAQLADSLAKTVVEEKELSYKGQGRKLDDAHSVEEIVKEIQDFDGLQALRLEGNTIGVEAAKTIAKALETKSEIKCCYWSDMFTGRLRSEIPAALISLGDSLMLAGARLTILDLSDNAFGPDGVKGIEKLLKSSACYTLQELRLNNCGMGVGGGKILAASLVECYEKSSKEGAPLSLKVFVAGRNRLENDGATALAQAFQMMGSLEEVHMPQNGINYPGITALAKAMQHNTGLRILNLNDNTFTEKGAVAMAQALKYLNSIQVINFGDCLVRPSGAVAIAESISEGQPILKELNLSFGEITEEAALEVARAIKDKSQLEKLDLNGNCLGVDGCKALIDSLESMNMAEVLGSLSDDDGEPDDDDDDDDDDEDDEEELGEEEIEEEEEEDDEDDKEEKTDSSIKVGSLQVSTPPSTRPPDVASFLSFPSPDKLLKLGDRRAMLIEEQVKRYEEKVKPVHVVPGHLQALEHVVRQDYFPQENLCSVARLKCSLCCCNSGSFRQTSAGQVISRCTFE
;
A
#
# COMPACT_ATOMS: atom_id res chain seq x y z
N MET A 1 13.65 -40.34 26.19
CA MET A 1 15.13 -40.33 25.98
C MET A 1 15.50 -39.42 24.82
N ALA A 2 15.27 -39.76 23.54
CA ALA A 2 15.61 -38.87 22.42
C ALA A 2 14.69 -37.62 22.32
N THR A 3 13.39 -37.78 22.60
CA THR A 3 12.40 -36.70 22.64
C THR A 3 12.65 -35.71 23.77
N ASP A 4 13.09 -36.17 24.94
CA ASP A 4 13.43 -35.30 26.07
C ASP A 4 14.68 -34.46 25.80
N ILE A 5 15.65 -35.02 25.07
CA ILE A 5 16.87 -34.30 24.69
C ILE A 5 16.55 -33.20 23.67
N VAL A 6 15.67 -33.47 22.70
CA VAL A 6 15.22 -32.47 21.71
C VAL A 6 14.43 -31.36 22.40
N ALA A 7 13.51 -31.69 23.32
CA ALA A 7 12.78 -30.70 24.10
C ALA A 7 13.72 -29.85 24.97
N GLN A 8 14.70 -30.46 25.64
CA GLN A 8 15.71 -29.76 26.45
C GLN A 8 16.66 -28.89 25.61
N LEU A 9 16.98 -29.31 24.38
CA LEU A 9 17.76 -28.51 23.42
C LEU A 9 16.96 -27.33 22.91
N ALA A 10 15.68 -27.51 22.57
CA ALA A 10 14.78 -26.44 22.17
C ALA A 10 14.59 -25.42 23.31
N ASP A 11 14.40 -25.91 24.54
CA ASP A 11 14.29 -25.07 25.73
C ASP A 11 15.61 -24.35 26.06
N SER A 12 16.76 -25.00 25.82
CA SER A 12 18.08 -24.37 26.00
C SER A 12 18.35 -23.32 24.92
N LEU A 13 18.00 -23.58 23.66
CA LEU A 13 18.12 -22.64 22.54
C LEU A 13 17.19 -21.43 22.75
N ALA A 14 15.95 -21.66 23.16
CA ALA A 14 14.99 -20.60 23.49
C ALA A 14 15.43 -19.75 24.70
N LYS A 15 16.18 -20.33 25.63
CA LYS A 15 16.77 -19.62 26.79
C LYS A 15 18.15 -19.03 26.50
N THR A 16 18.76 -19.33 25.36
CA THR A 16 20.03 -18.74 24.95
C THR A 16 19.72 -17.35 24.38
N VAL A 17 19.58 -16.37 25.27
CA VAL A 17 19.61 -14.96 24.88
C VAL A 17 21.01 -14.66 24.39
N VAL A 18 21.23 -14.77 23.07
CA VAL A 18 22.34 -14.08 22.44
C VAL A 18 22.00 -12.61 22.62
N GLU A 19 22.72 -11.91 23.50
CA GLU A 19 22.60 -10.45 23.60
C GLU A 19 22.84 -9.90 22.19
N GLU A 20 21.78 -9.41 21.57
CA GLU A 20 21.87 -8.74 20.28
C GLU A 20 22.83 -7.57 20.48
N LYS A 21 23.89 -7.52 19.68
CA LYS A 21 24.91 -6.47 19.74
C LYS A 21 24.32 -5.17 19.18
N GLU A 22 23.40 -4.58 19.94
CA GLU A 22 22.59 -3.42 19.61
C GLU A 22 23.18 -2.15 20.21
N LEU A 23 23.25 -1.09 19.41
CA LEU A 23 23.43 0.28 19.87
C LEU A 23 22.10 1.04 19.72
N SER A 24 21.62 1.63 20.82
CA SER A 24 20.23 2.07 20.92
C SER A 24 20.09 3.50 21.42
N TYR A 25 19.43 4.34 20.62
CA TYR A 25 19.06 5.73 20.95
C TYR A 25 17.55 5.95 20.98
N LYS A 26 16.76 4.88 21.15
CA LYS A 26 15.30 4.91 21.08
C LYS A 26 14.69 5.98 21.98
N GLY A 27 13.79 6.79 21.43
CA GLY A 27 12.90 7.68 22.17
C GLY A 27 13.62 8.78 22.95
N GLN A 28 14.87 9.09 22.59
CA GLN A 28 15.64 10.14 23.27
C GLN A 28 15.26 11.55 22.80
N GLY A 29 14.49 11.69 21.72
CA GLY A 29 14.02 12.98 21.22
C GLY A 29 15.17 13.92 20.79
N ARG A 30 16.31 13.36 20.37
CA ARG A 30 17.48 14.16 19.99
C ARG A 30 17.24 14.86 18.66
N LYS A 31 17.65 16.13 18.58
CA LYS A 31 17.70 16.89 17.32
C LYS A 31 19.12 16.84 16.75
N LEU A 32 19.32 15.97 15.78
CA LEU A 32 20.60 15.63 15.18
C LEU A 32 20.70 16.33 13.81
N ASP A 33 21.13 17.59 13.80
CA ASP A 33 21.12 18.42 12.60
C ASP A 33 22.42 18.31 11.76
N ASP A 34 23.57 18.11 12.40
CA ASP A 34 24.90 18.20 11.80
C ASP A 34 25.92 17.21 12.41
N ALA A 35 27.17 17.25 11.92
CA ALA A 35 28.24 16.37 12.36
C ALA A 35 28.58 16.49 13.85
N HIS A 36 28.45 17.67 14.45
CA HIS A 36 28.75 17.86 15.87
C HIS A 36 27.66 17.25 16.74
N SER A 37 26.39 17.39 16.32
CA SER A 37 25.25 16.84 17.05
C SER A 37 25.25 15.31 17.17
N VAL A 38 25.97 14.60 16.29
CA VAL A 38 26.10 13.14 16.29
C VAL A 38 27.48 12.63 16.71
N GLU A 39 28.37 13.49 17.24
CA GLU A 39 29.75 13.13 17.57
C GLU A 39 29.83 11.96 18.56
N GLU A 40 28.99 11.97 19.60
CA GLU A 40 28.87 10.88 20.57
C GLU A 40 28.39 9.59 19.90
N ILE A 41 27.34 9.67 19.08
CA ILE A 41 26.76 8.52 18.37
C ILE A 41 27.80 7.89 17.44
N VAL A 42 28.52 8.71 16.68
CA VAL A 42 29.56 8.27 15.76
C VAL A 42 30.70 7.58 16.50
N LYS A 43 31.13 8.15 17.62
CA LYS A 43 32.18 7.54 18.44
C LYS A 43 31.74 6.19 18.99
N GLU A 44 30.53 6.11 19.53
CA GLU A 44 29.97 4.85 20.04
C GLU A 44 29.85 3.81 18.93
N ILE A 45 29.36 4.17 17.73
CA ILE A 45 29.34 3.27 16.58
C ILE A 45 30.75 2.77 16.27
N GLN A 46 31.74 3.66 16.18
CA GLN A 46 33.13 3.30 15.85
C GLN A 46 33.74 2.35 16.87
N ASP A 47 33.56 2.64 18.16
CA ASP A 47 34.09 1.86 19.28
C ASP A 47 33.32 0.53 19.50
N PHE A 48 32.14 0.35 18.88
CA PHE A 48 31.32 -0.86 19.06
C PHE A 48 31.79 -2.04 18.22
N ASP A 49 32.34 -3.08 18.86
CA ASP A 49 32.83 -4.29 18.21
C ASP A 49 31.71 -5.30 17.86
N GLY A 50 31.52 -5.52 16.56
CA GLY A 50 30.51 -6.43 16.03
C GLY A 50 29.09 -5.89 16.14
N LEU A 51 28.89 -4.59 15.90
CA LEU A 51 27.57 -3.95 15.87
C LEU A 51 26.62 -4.70 14.91
N GLN A 52 25.53 -5.26 15.45
CA GLN A 52 24.52 -6.01 14.71
C GLN A 52 23.22 -5.23 14.49
N ALA A 53 22.88 -4.33 15.41
CA ALA A 53 21.66 -3.55 15.33
C ALA A 53 21.92 -2.08 15.68
N LEU A 54 21.35 -1.16 14.90
CA LEU A 54 21.36 0.28 15.19
C LEU A 54 19.93 0.80 15.27
N ARG A 55 19.58 1.34 16.44
CA ARG A 55 18.25 1.89 16.72
C ARG A 55 18.31 3.40 16.90
N LEU A 56 17.66 4.10 15.97
CA LEU A 56 17.59 5.57 15.92
C LEU A 56 16.17 6.10 16.12
N GLU A 57 15.22 5.21 16.41
CA GLU A 57 13.80 5.50 16.56
C GLU A 57 13.51 6.68 17.51
N GLY A 58 12.61 7.58 17.09
CA GLY A 58 12.14 8.69 17.91
C GLY A 58 13.17 9.82 18.09
N ASN A 59 14.02 10.03 17.08
CA ASN A 59 14.96 11.15 17.01
C ASN A 59 14.78 11.91 15.69
N THR A 60 15.32 13.11 15.58
CA THR A 60 15.21 13.91 14.35
C THR A 60 16.57 14.01 13.68
N ILE A 61 16.76 13.32 12.56
CA ILE A 61 18.05 13.23 11.86
C ILE A 61 18.02 14.07 10.59
N GLY A 62 18.92 15.05 10.51
CA GLY A 62 19.18 15.83 9.32
C GLY A 62 20.13 15.16 8.33
N VAL A 63 20.21 15.71 7.12
CA VAL A 63 21.04 15.14 6.04
C VAL A 63 22.52 15.04 6.43
N GLU A 64 23.09 16.08 7.04
CA GLU A 64 24.51 16.09 7.42
C GLU A 64 24.80 15.17 8.61
N ALA A 65 23.88 15.09 9.58
CA ALA A 65 23.93 14.09 10.65
C ALA A 65 23.88 12.66 10.08
N ALA A 66 22.95 12.38 9.16
CA ALA A 66 22.84 11.07 8.50
C ALA A 66 24.10 10.69 7.73
N LYS A 67 24.71 11.62 6.98
CA LYS A 67 26.00 11.40 6.30
C LYS A 67 27.13 11.10 7.27
N THR A 68 27.16 11.79 8.42
CA THR A 68 28.21 11.60 9.41
C THR A 68 28.07 10.24 10.11
N ILE A 69 26.83 9.85 10.45
CA ILE A 69 26.52 8.49 10.95
C ILE A 69 26.86 7.44 9.89
N ALA A 70 26.46 7.65 8.63
CA ALA A 70 26.76 6.76 7.51
C ALA A 70 28.26 6.51 7.38
N LYS A 71 29.10 7.53 7.54
CA LYS A 71 30.56 7.37 7.50
C LYS A 71 31.09 6.42 8.56
N ALA A 72 30.49 6.39 9.75
CA ALA A 72 30.85 5.47 10.82
C ALA A 72 30.43 4.01 10.50
N LEU A 73 29.30 3.86 9.81
CA LEU A 73 28.73 2.56 9.44
C LEU A 73 29.50 1.82 8.33
N GLU A 74 30.30 2.52 7.51
CA GLU A 74 31.07 1.89 6.42
C GLU A 74 32.00 0.75 6.86
N THR A 75 32.35 0.69 8.16
CA THR A 75 33.22 -0.34 8.74
C THR A 75 32.47 -1.46 9.47
N LYS A 76 31.13 -1.39 9.52
CA LYS A 76 30.28 -2.25 10.36
C LYS A 76 29.56 -3.30 9.52
N SER A 77 30.33 -4.25 8.99
CA SER A 77 29.82 -5.33 8.11
C SER A 77 28.87 -6.30 8.81
N GLU A 78 28.92 -6.40 10.14
CA GLU A 78 28.07 -7.29 10.93
C GLU A 78 26.64 -6.76 11.15
N ILE A 79 26.32 -5.55 10.67
CA ILE A 79 24.99 -4.95 10.85
C ILE A 79 23.92 -5.72 10.06
N LYS A 80 22.82 -6.02 10.76
CA LYS A 80 21.69 -6.82 10.28
C LYS A 80 20.35 -6.12 10.50
N CYS A 81 20.23 -5.33 11.56
CA CYS A 81 18.98 -4.71 11.96
C CYS A 81 19.10 -3.19 11.96
N CYS A 82 18.25 -2.54 11.17
CA CYS A 82 18.17 -1.08 11.10
C CYS A 82 16.78 -0.64 11.57
N TYR A 83 16.69 -0.09 12.79
CA TYR A 83 15.46 0.43 13.37
C TYR A 83 15.44 1.95 13.24
N TRP A 84 14.93 2.40 12.10
CA TRP A 84 14.98 3.77 11.61
C TRP A 84 13.57 4.38 11.49
N SER A 85 12.62 3.88 12.29
CA SER A 85 11.28 4.45 12.36
C SER A 85 11.29 5.83 13.03
N ASP A 86 10.34 6.70 12.69
CA ASP A 86 10.18 8.05 13.28
C ASP A 86 11.51 8.82 13.43
N MET A 87 12.33 8.84 12.39
CA MET A 87 13.66 9.45 12.43
C MET A 87 13.72 10.85 11.76
N PHE A 88 12.62 11.28 11.13
CA PHE A 88 12.55 12.50 10.32
C PHE A 88 11.46 13.48 10.77
N THR A 89 10.93 13.32 11.98
CA THR A 89 9.92 14.21 12.56
C THR A 89 10.42 15.66 12.53
N GLY A 90 9.66 16.55 11.88
CA GLY A 90 10.03 17.96 11.73
C GLY A 90 11.09 18.27 10.66
N ARG A 91 11.60 17.28 9.92
CA ARG A 91 12.45 17.52 8.73
C ARG A 91 11.60 17.79 7.49
N LEU A 92 12.22 18.41 6.48
CA LEU A 92 11.57 18.58 5.19
C LEU A 92 11.53 17.23 4.45
N ARG A 93 10.42 16.96 3.76
CA ARG A 93 10.25 15.74 2.95
C ARG A 93 11.38 15.53 1.94
N SER A 94 11.90 16.62 1.35
CA SER A 94 13.00 16.59 0.38
C SER A 94 14.34 16.17 0.97
N GLU A 95 14.50 16.19 2.29
CA GLU A 95 15.73 15.78 2.97
C GLU A 95 15.79 14.27 3.20
N ILE A 96 14.63 13.62 3.34
CA ILE A 96 14.50 12.20 3.67
C ILE A 96 15.26 11.32 2.66
N PRO A 97 15.09 11.47 1.33
CA PRO A 97 15.84 10.65 0.38
C PRO A 97 17.35 10.81 0.51
N ALA A 98 17.87 12.03 0.69
CA ALA A 98 19.30 12.28 0.77
C ALA A 98 19.93 11.63 2.02
N ALA A 99 19.22 11.68 3.15
CA ALA A 99 19.63 11.02 4.39
C ALA A 99 19.64 9.49 4.22
N LEU A 100 18.54 8.91 3.71
CA LEU A 100 18.41 7.46 3.52
C LEU A 100 19.37 6.91 2.47
N ILE A 101 19.63 7.64 1.39
CA ILE A 101 20.65 7.26 0.38
C ILE A 101 22.03 7.18 1.03
N SER A 102 22.38 8.18 1.87
CA SER A 102 23.69 8.20 2.53
C SER A 102 23.86 6.99 3.47
N LEU A 103 22.82 6.69 4.28
CA LEU A 103 22.81 5.53 5.16
C LEU A 103 22.87 4.22 4.36
N GLY A 104 22.02 4.07 3.35
CA GLY A 104 21.99 2.87 2.50
C GLY A 104 23.31 2.63 1.76
N ASP A 105 23.92 3.69 1.22
CA ASP A 105 25.23 3.61 0.56
C ASP A 105 26.33 3.11 1.50
N SER A 106 26.31 3.53 2.77
CA SER A 106 27.26 3.03 3.76
C SER A 106 27.06 1.55 4.11
N LEU A 107 25.81 1.08 4.19
CA LEU A 107 25.49 -0.33 4.44
C LEU A 107 25.96 -1.22 3.27
N MET A 108 25.74 -0.76 2.05
CA MET A 108 26.24 -1.44 0.85
C MET A 108 27.77 -1.49 0.85
N LEU A 109 28.44 -0.39 1.21
CA LEU A 109 29.90 -0.34 1.27
C LEU A 109 30.48 -1.24 2.37
N ALA A 110 29.80 -1.32 3.52
CA ALA A 110 30.18 -2.18 4.62
C ALA A 110 30.02 -3.67 4.29
N GLY A 111 29.31 -4.03 3.22
CA GLY A 111 28.93 -5.41 2.92
C GLY A 111 27.94 -5.98 3.95
N ALA A 112 27.09 -5.11 4.50
CA ALA A 112 26.05 -5.50 5.44
C ALA A 112 25.11 -6.55 4.81
N ARG A 113 24.47 -7.36 5.65
CA ARG A 113 23.45 -8.33 5.22
C ARG A 113 22.23 -8.19 6.12
N LEU A 114 21.36 -7.27 5.75
CA LEU A 114 20.20 -6.89 6.54
C LEU A 114 19.22 -8.05 6.64
N THR A 115 18.69 -8.25 7.83
CA THR A 115 17.54 -9.11 8.12
C THR A 115 16.31 -8.29 8.46
N ILE A 116 16.48 -7.09 9.04
CA ILE A 116 15.39 -6.20 9.42
C ILE A 116 15.68 -4.77 8.96
N LEU A 117 14.72 -4.18 8.25
CA LEU A 117 14.70 -2.75 7.94
C LEU A 117 13.34 -2.17 8.34
N ASP A 118 13.35 -1.34 9.39
CA ASP A 118 12.17 -0.61 9.84
C ASP A 118 12.33 0.88 9.55
N LEU A 119 11.43 1.39 8.73
CA LEU A 119 11.35 2.76 8.26
C LEU A 119 9.98 3.38 8.54
N SER A 120 9.19 2.76 9.42
CA SER A 120 7.83 3.20 9.75
C SER A 120 7.81 4.64 10.29
N ASP A 121 6.68 5.32 10.15
CA ASP A 121 6.45 6.67 10.70
C ASP A 121 7.42 7.74 10.15
N ASN A 122 7.94 7.53 8.94
CA ASN A 122 8.71 8.53 8.22
C ASN A 122 7.90 9.07 7.04
N ALA A 123 7.68 10.38 6.98
CA ALA A 123 6.84 11.01 5.96
C ALA A 123 7.47 11.05 4.55
N PHE A 124 7.72 9.88 3.95
CA PHE A 124 8.34 9.70 2.63
C PHE A 124 7.63 10.53 1.57
N GLY A 125 6.30 10.46 1.54
CA GLY A 125 5.54 10.92 0.38
C GLY A 125 5.82 10.09 -0.88
N PRO A 126 5.29 10.54 -2.03
CA PRO A 126 5.43 9.82 -3.30
C PRO A 126 6.89 9.58 -3.74
N ASP A 127 7.80 10.48 -3.38
CA ASP A 127 9.21 10.41 -3.79
C ASP A 127 10.13 9.80 -2.73
N GLY A 128 9.69 9.65 -1.47
CA GLY A 128 10.57 9.22 -0.38
C GLY A 128 11.12 7.81 -0.55
N VAL A 129 10.34 6.92 -1.19
CA VAL A 129 10.76 5.53 -1.49
C VAL A 129 12.02 5.47 -2.37
N LYS A 130 12.25 6.49 -3.22
CA LYS A 130 13.50 6.60 -4.02
C LYS A 130 14.75 6.66 -3.15
N GLY A 131 14.61 7.09 -1.89
CA GLY A 131 15.69 7.11 -0.91
C GLY A 131 16.24 5.74 -0.55
N ILE A 132 15.44 4.68 -0.71
CA ILE A 132 15.78 3.30 -0.34
C ILE A 132 15.79 2.33 -1.52
N GLU A 133 15.36 2.77 -2.71
CA GLU A 133 15.31 1.95 -3.92
C GLU A 133 16.65 1.26 -4.20
N LYS A 134 17.75 2.02 -4.19
CA LYS A 134 19.09 1.48 -4.45
C LYS A 134 19.51 0.45 -3.40
N LEU A 135 19.19 0.69 -2.14
CA LEU A 135 19.51 -0.22 -1.04
C LEU A 135 18.75 -1.54 -1.18
N LEU A 136 17.43 -1.48 -1.41
CA LEU A 136 16.58 -2.66 -1.57
C LEU A 136 17.04 -3.55 -2.73
N LYS A 137 17.52 -2.96 -3.83
CA LYS A 137 18.02 -3.67 -5.02
C LYS A 137 19.44 -4.25 -4.89
N SER A 138 20.08 -4.05 -3.74
CA SER A 138 21.48 -4.42 -3.52
C SER A 138 21.63 -5.72 -2.73
N SER A 139 22.84 -6.28 -2.75
CA SER A 139 23.17 -7.48 -1.95
C SER A 139 23.01 -7.27 -0.44
N ALA A 140 22.97 -6.03 0.03
CA ALA A 140 22.71 -5.73 1.43
C ALA A 140 21.31 -6.16 1.89
N CYS A 141 20.35 -6.30 0.96
CA CYS A 141 18.97 -6.70 1.26
C CYS A 141 18.63 -8.13 0.81
N TYR A 142 19.56 -8.92 0.27
CA TYR A 142 19.24 -10.30 -0.17
C TYR A 142 18.81 -11.22 0.98
N THR A 143 19.21 -10.90 2.22
CA THR A 143 18.79 -11.63 3.43
C THR A 143 17.62 -10.99 4.17
N LEU A 144 16.99 -9.97 3.60
CA LEU A 144 15.97 -9.22 4.29
C LEU A 144 14.77 -10.13 4.59
N GLN A 145 14.42 -10.23 5.87
CA GLN A 145 13.30 -11.05 6.37
C GLN A 145 12.14 -10.18 6.84
N GLU A 146 12.42 -8.98 7.36
CA GLU A 146 11.39 -8.03 7.78
C GLU A 146 11.57 -6.67 7.13
N LEU A 147 10.52 -6.19 6.48
CA LEU A 147 10.45 -4.84 5.93
C LEU A 147 9.23 -4.13 6.49
N ARG A 148 9.47 -3.04 7.21
CA ARG A 148 8.43 -2.23 7.85
C ARG A 148 8.47 -0.80 7.32
N LEU A 149 7.35 -0.38 6.74
CA LEU A 149 7.12 0.91 6.08
C LEU A 149 5.73 1.44 6.47
N ASN A 150 5.29 1.20 7.71
CA ASN A 150 3.97 1.64 8.16
C ASN A 150 3.91 3.17 8.22
N ASN A 151 2.80 3.78 7.80
CA ASN A 151 2.58 5.22 7.95
C ASN A 151 3.67 6.10 7.28
N CYS A 152 4.08 5.75 6.06
CA CYS A 152 5.09 6.51 5.32
C CYS A 152 4.49 7.45 4.25
N GLY A 153 3.19 7.33 3.96
CA GLY A 153 2.51 8.13 2.94
C GLY A 153 3.07 7.94 1.54
N MET A 154 3.45 6.71 1.18
CA MET A 154 4.10 6.37 -0.10
C MET A 154 3.23 6.65 -1.33
N GLY A 155 1.91 6.53 -1.20
CA GLY A 155 0.98 6.58 -2.33
C GLY A 155 1.15 5.39 -3.29
N VAL A 156 0.32 5.37 -4.33
CA VAL A 156 0.39 4.41 -5.44
C VAL A 156 1.79 4.32 -6.06
N GLY A 157 2.38 5.49 -6.38
CA GLY A 157 3.69 5.57 -7.03
C GLY A 157 4.81 4.96 -6.18
N GLY A 158 4.83 5.27 -4.88
CA GLY A 158 5.79 4.68 -3.95
C GLY A 158 5.58 3.17 -3.79
N GLY A 159 4.33 2.69 -3.76
CA GLY A 159 3.99 1.27 -3.78
C GLY A 159 4.55 0.52 -5.00
N LYS A 160 4.41 1.10 -6.20
CA LYS A 160 4.96 0.54 -7.44
C LYS A 160 6.50 0.49 -7.44
N ILE A 161 7.17 1.55 -6.97
CA ILE A 161 8.64 1.58 -6.86
C ILE A 161 9.12 0.53 -5.88
N LEU A 162 8.44 0.41 -4.73
CA LEU A 162 8.75 -0.60 -3.72
C LEU A 162 8.61 -2.02 -4.29
N ALA A 163 7.49 -2.33 -4.93
CA ALA A 163 7.25 -3.61 -5.57
C ALA A 163 8.33 -3.95 -6.60
N ALA A 164 8.63 -3.03 -7.52
CA ALA A 164 9.68 -3.23 -8.54
C ALA A 164 11.06 -3.46 -7.91
N SER A 165 11.37 -2.78 -6.80
CA SER A 165 12.62 -2.96 -6.06
C SER A 165 12.72 -4.34 -5.42
N LEU A 166 11.62 -4.85 -4.86
CA LEU A 166 11.54 -6.20 -4.28
C LEU A 166 11.67 -7.28 -5.35
N VAL A 167 11.00 -7.13 -6.49
CA VAL A 167 11.12 -8.07 -7.63
C VAL A 167 12.56 -8.11 -8.12
N GLU A 168 13.20 -6.96 -8.36
CA GLU A 168 14.59 -6.91 -8.83
C GLU A 168 15.56 -7.51 -7.78
N CYS A 169 15.30 -7.28 -6.49
CA CYS A 169 16.06 -7.89 -5.40
C CYS A 169 15.92 -9.41 -5.40
N TYR A 170 14.69 -9.92 -5.51
CA TYR A 170 14.40 -11.35 -5.60
C TYR A 170 15.10 -11.99 -6.81
N GLU A 171 15.03 -11.40 -8.00
CA GLU A 171 15.68 -11.92 -9.19
C GLU A 171 17.21 -11.99 -9.06
N LYS A 172 17.84 -10.94 -8.52
CA LYS A 172 19.30 -10.91 -8.35
C LYS A 172 19.77 -11.89 -7.27
N SER A 173 19.10 -11.92 -6.13
CA SER A 173 19.40 -12.85 -5.04
C SER A 173 19.18 -14.31 -5.45
N SER A 174 18.15 -14.58 -6.27
CA SER A 174 17.91 -15.91 -6.87
C SER A 174 19.08 -16.36 -7.75
N LYS A 175 19.65 -15.46 -8.56
CA LYS A 175 20.83 -15.76 -9.41
C LYS A 175 22.08 -16.09 -8.59
N GLU A 176 22.15 -15.63 -7.34
CA GLU A 176 23.23 -15.96 -6.40
C GLU A 176 22.95 -17.22 -5.56
N GLY A 177 21.84 -17.92 -5.82
CA GLY A 177 21.47 -19.17 -5.16
C GLY A 177 20.81 -19.01 -3.79
N ALA A 178 20.43 -17.79 -3.43
CA ALA A 178 19.75 -17.48 -2.17
C ALA A 178 18.65 -16.44 -2.42
N PRO A 179 17.49 -16.83 -2.99
CA PRO A 179 16.39 -15.91 -3.28
C PRO A 179 15.96 -15.14 -2.03
N LEU A 180 15.58 -13.87 -2.22
CA LEU A 180 14.98 -13.04 -1.19
C LEU A 180 13.78 -13.77 -0.59
N SER A 181 13.80 -13.95 0.73
CA SER A 181 12.76 -14.64 1.47
C SER A 181 12.22 -13.72 2.56
N LEU A 182 11.34 -12.81 2.15
CA LEU A 182 10.70 -11.88 3.07
C LEU A 182 9.61 -12.61 3.85
N LYS A 183 9.67 -12.51 5.17
CA LYS A 183 8.76 -13.17 6.11
C LYS A 183 7.71 -12.21 6.65
N VAL A 184 8.12 -11.00 7.00
CA VAL A 184 7.24 -9.98 7.59
C VAL A 184 7.23 -8.76 6.69
N PHE A 185 6.04 -8.39 6.23
CA PHE A 185 5.82 -7.17 5.48
C PHE A 185 4.77 -6.30 6.17
N VAL A 186 5.16 -5.07 6.52
CA VAL A 186 4.28 -4.08 7.15
C VAL A 186 4.27 -2.81 6.32
N ALA A 187 3.12 -2.44 5.76
CA ALA A 187 2.97 -1.23 4.97
C ALA A 187 1.55 -0.64 5.08
N GLY A 188 1.01 -0.55 6.29
CA GLY A 188 -0.26 0.15 6.54
C GLY A 188 -0.17 1.66 6.38
N ARG A 189 -1.31 2.35 6.24
CA ARG A 189 -1.42 3.83 6.26
C ARG A 189 -0.57 4.52 5.19
N ASN A 190 -0.47 3.92 4.00
CA ASN A 190 0.36 4.43 2.90
C ASN A 190 -0.41 4.93 1.70
N ARG A 191 -1.75 4.76 1.66
CA ARG A 191 -2.56 5.05 0.48
C ARG A 191 -2.03 4.33 -0.77
N LEU A 192 -1.75 3.04 -0.62
CA LEU A 192 -1.26 2.22 -1.74
C LEU A 192 -2.31 2.11 -2.84
N GLU A 193 -3.60 2.14 -2.48
CA GLU A 193 -4.75 1.96 -3.37
C GLU A 193 -4.58 0.67 -4.22
N ASN A 194 -5.44 0.44 -5.21
CA ASN A 194 -5.41 -0.81 -5.99
C ASN A 194 -4.08 -1.03 -6.70
N ASP A 195 -3.64 -0.01 -7.41
CA ASP A 195 -2.47 -0.07 -8.28
C ASP A 195 -1.17 -0.37 -7.52
N GLY A 196 -1.02 0.17 -6.31
CA GLY A 196 0.11 -0.13 -5.45
C GLY A 196 0.01 -1.53 -4.86
N ALA A 197 -1.19 -1.96 -4.44
CA ALA A 197 -1.44 -3.29 -3.91
C ALA A 197 -1.22 -4.39 -4.96
N THR A 198 -1.71 -4.21 -6.18
CA THR A 198 -1.52 -5.15 -7.30
C THR A 198 -0.05 -5.31 -7.66
N ALA A 199 0.73 -4.22 -7.67
CA ALA A 199 2.17 -4.31 -7.90
C ALA A 199 2.88 -5.12 -6.78
N LEU A 200 2.52 -4.88 -5.52
CA LEU A 200 3.05 -5.66 -4.39
C LEU A 200 2.61 -7.13 -4.44
N ALA A 201 1.38 -7.41 -4.86
CA ALA A 201 0.87 -8.77 -5.02
C ALA A 201 1.74 -9.60 -5.97
N GLN A 202 2.20 -9.02 -7.09
CA GLN A 202 3.13 -9.69 -8.00
C GLN A 202 4.44 -10.08 -7.29
N ALA A 203 5.02 -9.18 -6.51
CA ALA A 203 6.22 -9.47 -5.73
C ALA A 203 5.99 -10.59 -4.68
N PHE A 204 4.85 -10.55 -3.98
CA PHE A 204 4.49 -11.55 -2.97
C PHE A 204 4.25 -12.94 -3.55
N GLN A 205 3.62 -13.00 -4.73
CA GLN A 205 3.41 -14.24 -5.46
C GLN A 205 4.75 -14.89 -5.86
N MET A 206 5.70 -14.09 -6.36
CA MET A 206 7.03 -14.58 -6.75
C MET A 206 7.83 -15.10 -5.55
N MET A 207 7.75 -14.43 -4.40
CA MET A 207 8.54 -14.79 -3.22
C MET A 207 8.01 -16.01 -2.45
N GLY A 208 6.68 -16.17 -2.34
CA GLY A 208 6.04 -17.34 -1.71
C GLY A 208 6.49 -17.68 -0.28
N SER A 209 7.04 -16.72 0.47
CA SER A 209 7.70 -16.95 1.76
C SER A 209 7.17 -16.10 2.91
N LEU A 210 6.11 -15.32 2.70
CA LEU A 210 5.53 -14.46 3.72
C LEU A 210 4.90 -15.30 4.83
N GLU A 211 5.22 -14.90 6.07
CA GLU A 211 4.64 -15.43 7.30
C GLU A 211 3.67 -14.39 7.93
N GLU A 212 3.89 -13.09 7.71
CA GLU A 212 3.07 -12.01 8.29
C GLU A 212 2.92 -10.84 7.32
N VAL A 213 1.67 -10.44 7.04
CA VAL A 213 1.34 -9.30 6.18
C VAL A 213 0.40 -8.35 6.91
N HIS A 214 0.84 -7.09 7.03
CA HIS A 214 0.07 -6.01 7.63
C HIS A 214 -0.03 -4.84 6.65
N MET A 215 -1.19 -4.67 6.03
CA MET A 215 -1.45 -3.56 5.09
C MET A 215 -2.75 -2.81 5.42
N PRO A 216 -3.05 -2.47 6.69
CA PRO A 216 -4.29 -1.79 7.03
C PRO A 216 -4.32 -0.35 6.51
N GLN A 217 -5.51 0.23 6.33
CA GLN A 217 -5.69 1.65 6.02
C GLN A 217 -4.97 2.12 4.75
N ASN A 218 -5.09 1.36 3.66
CA ASN A 218 -4.42 1.69 2.41
C ASN A 218 -5.36 2.17 1.30
N GLY A 219 -6.67 2.20 1.55
CA GLY A 219 -7.67 2.55 0.54
C GLY A 219 -7.67 1.58 -0.62
N ILE A 220 -7.32 0.30 -0.37
CA ILE A 220 -7.35 -0.76 -1.37
C ILE A 220 -8.82 -1.20 -1.47
N ASN A 221 -9.37 -1.24 -2.67
CA ASN A 221 -10.72 -1.77 -2.89
C ASN A 221 -10.69 -3.14 -3.61
N TYR A 222 -11.86 -3.70 -3.94
CA TYR A 222 -11.99 -5.12 -4.31
C TYR A 222 -11.03 -5.66 -5.40
N PRO A 223 -10.64 -4.93 -6.48
CA PRO A 223 -9.67 -5.42 -7.46
C PRO A 223 -8.26 -5.56 -6.87
N GLY A 224 -7.84 -4.60 -6.03
CA GLY A 224 -6.55 -4.68 -5.33
C GLY A 224 -6.54 -5.80 -4.28
N ILE A 225 -7.65 -5.99 -3.57
CA ILE A 225 -7.83 -7.11 -2.63
C ILE A 225 -7.81 -8.45 -3.37
N THR A 226 -8.45 -8.54 -4.53
CA THR A 226 -8.44 -9.74 -5.38
C THR A 226 -7.03 -10.08 -5.85
N ALA A 227 -6.24 -9.08 -6.24
CA ALA A 227 -4.84 -9.29 -6.60
C ALA A 227 -4.02 -9.81 -5.41
N LEU A 228 -4.19 -9.22 -4.22
CA LEU A 228 -3.55 -9.70 -2.99
C LEU A 228 -3.99 -11.12 -2.65
N ALA A 229 -5.28 -11.45 -2.76
CA ALA A 229 -5.81 -12.78 -2.50
C ALA A 229 -5.12 -13.85 -3.36
N LYS A 230 -4.99 -13.61 -4.67
CA LYS A 230 -4.26 -14.50 -5.61
C LYS A 230 -2.81 -14.69 -5.19
N ALA A 231 -2.13 -13.62 -4.77
CA ALA A 231 -0.74 -13.70 -4.31
C ALA A 231 -0.60 -14.48 -2.98
N MET A 232 -1.53 -14.33 -2.05
CA MET A 232 -1.47 -15.01 -0.75
C MET A 232 -1.56 -16.53 -0.88
N GLN A 233 -2.23 -17.06 -1.91
CA GLN A 233 -2.29 -18.51 -2.17
C GLN A 233 -0.90 -19.17 -2.27
N HIS A 234 0.11 -18.41 -2.69
CA HIS A 234 1.49 -18.87 -2.85
C HIS A 234 2.30 -18.80 -1.54
N ASN A 235 1.76 -18.17 -0.50
CA ASN A 235 2.41 -17.93 0.79
C ASN A 235 1.79 -18.85 1.86
N THR A 236 1.92 -20.18 1.69
CA THR A 236 1.27 -21.19 2.56
C THR A 236 1.75 -21.19 4.02
N GLY A 237 2.89 -20.53 4.28
CA GLY A 237 3.43 -20.28 5.62
C GLY A 237 2.80 -19.09 6.35
N LEU A 238 1.85 -18.37 5.74
CA LEU A 238 1.23 -17.18 6.31
C LEU A 238 0.50 -17.50 7.61
N ARG A 239 0.87 -16.79 8.68
CA ARG A 239 0.31 -16.87 10.02
C ARG A 239 -0.57 -15.68 10.36
N ILE A 240 -0.21 -14.49 9.89
CA ILE A 240 -0.94 -13.24 10.19
C ILE A 240 -1.27 -12.54 8.89
N LEU A 241 -2.55 -12.25 8.69
CA LEU A 241 -3.04 -11.47 7.57
C LEU A 241 -3.96 -10.36 8.09
N ASN A 242 -3.44 -9.14 8.06
CA ASN A 242 -4.15 -7.95 8.49
C ASN A 242 -4.29 -6.98 7.31
N LEU A 243 -5.53 -6.85 6.83
CA LEU A 243 -5.94 -5.93 5.78
C LEU A 243 -7.05 -4.97 6.25
N ASN A 244 -7.19 -4.79 7.57
CA ASN A 244 -8.19 -3.94 8.21
C ASN A 244 -8.30 -2.54 7.57
N ASP A 245 -9.51 -1.99 7.49
CA ASP A 245 -9.77 -0.65 6.95
C ASP A 245 -9.26 -0.52 5.49
N ASN A 246 -9.78 -1.43 4.66
CA ASN A 246 -9.68 -1.46 3.21
C ASN A 246 -11.01 -1.97 2.65
N THR A 247 -11.48 -1.47 1.52
CA THR A 247 -12.84 -1.71 1.02
C THR A 247 -12.95 -3.02 0.23
N PHE A 248 -13.13 -4.15 0.90
CA PHE A 248 -13.26 -5.45 0.24
C PHE A 248 -14.50 -5.51 -0.63
N THR A 249 -15.63 -5.01 -0.11
CA THR A 249 -16.98 -5.37 -0.58
C THR A 249 -17.20 -6.88 -0.56
N GLU A 250 -18.35 -7.36 -1.05
CA GLU A 250 -18.59 -8.79 -1.22
C GLU A 250 -17.54 -9.44 -2.14
N LYS A 251 -17.20 -8.79 -3.25
CA LYS A 251 -16.29 -9.34 -4.29
C LYS A 251 -14.90 -9.63 -3.72
N GLY A 252 -14.31 -8.68 -2.98
CA GLY A 252 -13.00 -8.85 -2.37
C GLY A 252 -13.01 -9.88 -1.24
N ALA A 253 -14.08 -9.93 -0.45
CA ALA A 253 -14.23 -10.92 0.62
C ALA A 253 -14.31 -12.36 0.09
N VAL A 254 -15.08 -12.58 -0.98
CA VAL A 254 -15.16 -13.89 -1.65
C VAL A 254 -13.80 -14.29 -2.23
N ALA A 255 -13.06 -13.37 -2.84
CA ALA A 255 -11.71 -13.65 -3.34
C ALA A 255 -10.75 -14.06 -2.20
N MET A 256 -10.82 -13.38 -1.05
CA MET A 256 -10.03 -13.73 0.13
C MET A 256 -10.44 -15.07 0.74
N ALA A 257 -11.74 -15.39 0.77
CA ALA A 257 -12.24 -16.70 1.17
C ALA A 257 -11.63 -17.83 0.30
N GLN A 258 -11.61 -17.65 -1.02
CA GLN A 258 -10.95 -18.60 -1.92
C GLN A 258 -9.45 -18.76 -1.63
N ALA A 259 -8.76 -17.66 -1.30
CA ALA A 259 -7.34 -17.73 -0.93
C ALA A 259 -7.10 -18.45 0.40
N LEU A 260 -7.99 -18.29 1.38
CA LEU A 260 -7.88 -18.94 2.70
C LEU A 260 -7.83 -20.47 2.60
N LYS A 261 -8.41 -21.08 1.56
CA LYS A 261 -8.33 -22.55 1.35
C LYS A 261 -6.89 -23.09 1.26
N TYR A 262 -5.92 -22.24 0.92
CA TYR A 262 -4.50 -22.58 0.82
C TYR A 262 -3.70 -22.21 2.09
N LEU A 263 -4.29 -21.47 3.02
CA LEU A 263 -3.61 -20.85 4.16
C LEU A 263 -3.88 -21.62 5.47
N ASN A 264 -3.41 -22.86 5.55
CA ASN A 264 -3.63 -23.71 6.72
C ASN A 264 -2.79 -23.32 7.96
N SER A 265 -1.76 -22.49 7.77
CA SER A 265 -0.89 -21.98 8.83
C SER A 265 -1.43 -20.71 9.50
N ILE A 266 -2.55 -20.16 9.02
CA ILE A 266 -3.08 -18.90 9.52
C ILE A 266 -3.54 -19.03 10.98
N GLN A 267 -3.15 -18.03 11.77
CA GLN A 267 -3.49 -17.89 13.18
C GLN A 267 -4.30 -16.61 13.41
N VAL A 268 -4.08 -15.55 12.63
CA VAL A 268 -4.77 -14.27 12.79
C VAL A 268 -5.27 -13.79 11.43
N ILE A 269 -6.58 -13.60 11.34
CA ILE A 269 -7.26 -12.93 10.23
C ILE A 269 -7.84 -11.64 10.78
N ASN A 270 -7.44 -10.50 10.21
CA ASN A 270 -8.04 -9.22 10.53
C ASN A 270 -8.52 -8.50 9.26
N PHE A 271 -9.83 -8.58 9.04
CA PHE A 271 -10.60 -7.89 8.00
C PHE A 271 -11.68 -7.00 8.65
N GLY A 272 -11.39 -6.43 9.83
CA GLY A 272 -12.29 -5.44 10.41
C GLY A 272 -12.36 -4.19 9.54
N ASP A 273 -13.47 -3.47 9.55
CA ASP A 273 -13.69 -2.24 8.77
C ASP A 273 -13.42 -2.45 7.27
N CYS A 274 -13.80 -3.63 6.75
CA CYS A 274 -13.54 -4.00 5.36
C CYS A 274 -14.78 -4.01 4.47
N LEU A 275 -15.96 -3.69 4.99
CA LEU A 275 -17.23 -3.85 4.27
C LEU A 275 -17.33 -5.27 3.67
N VAL A 276 -17.12 -6.29 4.50
CA VAL A 276 -17.12 -7.70 4.08
C VAL A 276 -18.48 -8.11 3.51
N ARG A 277 -19.56 -7.48 4.01
CA ARG A 277 -20.97 -7.72 3.68
C ARG A 277 -21.42 -9.17 3.99
N PRO A 278 -22.74 -9.45 4.00
CA PRO A 278 -23.24 -10.75 4.45
C PRO A 278 -22.70 -11.94 3.64
N SER A 279 -22.76 -11.87 2.31
CA SER A 279 -22.27 -12.94 1.42
C SER A 279 -20.78 -13.20 1.58
N GLY A 280 -19.97 -12.13 1.72
CA GLY A 280 -18.53 -12.25 1.95
C GLY A 280 -18.21 -12.90 3.29
N ALA A 281 -18.97 -12.58 4.34
CA ALA A 281 -18.82 -13.18 5.66
C ALA A 281 -19.17 -14.67 5.65
N VAL A 282 -20.23 -15.05 4.93
CA VAL A 282 -20.60 -16.47 4.72
C VAL A 282 -19.49 -17.22 3.98
N ALA A 283 -18.94 -16.66 2.89
CA ALA A 283 -17.85 -17.31 2.15
C ALA A 283 -16.58 -17.50 3.02
N ILE A 284 -16.24 -16.52 3.85
CA ILE A 284 -15.15 -16.62 4.83
C ILE A 284 -15.48 -17.70 5.86
N ALA A 285 -16.71 -17.74 6.38
CA ALA A 285 -17.17 -18.76 7.32
C ALA A 285 -17.06 -20.17 6.75
N GLU A 286 -17.49 -20.39 5.51
CA GLU A 286 -17.35 -21.67 4.81
C GLU A 286 -15.87 -22.09 4.74
N SER A 287 -14.99 -21.20 4.30
CA SER A 287 -13.56 -21.47 4.19
C SER A 287 -12.92 -21.80 5.54
N ILE A 288 -13.29 -21.07 6.60
CA ILE A 288 -12.85 -21.34 7.97
C ILE A 288 -13.39 -22.68 8.46
N SER A 289 -14.64 -23.02 8.18
CA SER A 289 -15.23 -24.29 8.62
C SER A 289 -14.47 -25.50 8.04
N GLU A 290 -14.03 -25.39 6.79
CA GLU A 290 -13.25 -26.40 6.07
C GLU A 290 -11.75 -26.39 6.43
N GLY A 291 -11.21 -25.25 6.91
CA GLY A 291 -9.77 -25.00 7.02
C GLY A 291 -9.28 -24.43 8.37
N GLN A 292 -8.11 -23.78 8.35
CA GLN A 292 -7.50 -23.02 9.46
C GLN A 292 -7.58 -23.68 10.86
N PRO A 293 -7.03 -24.88 11.07
CA PRO A 293 -7.17 -25.63 12.33
C PRO A 293 -6.50 -24.96 13.54
N ILE A 294 -5.59 -24.02 13.31
CA ILE A 294 -4.81 -23.31 14.34
C ILE A 294 -5.17 -21.83 14.44
N LEU A 295 -6.36 -21.44 13.95
CA LEU A 295 -6.86 -20.07 14.05
C LEU A 295 -7.00 -19.64 15.52
N LYS A 296 -6.47 -18.47 15.83
CA LYS A 296 -6.49 -17.83 17.16
C LYS A 296 -7.34 -16.58 17.20
N GLU A 297 -7.32 -15.78 16.14
CA GLU A 297 -8.12 -14.55 16.04
C GLU A 297 -8.79 -14.43 14.68
N LEU A 298 -10.10 -14.18 14.70
CA LEU A 298 -10.90 -13.76 13.56
C LEU A 298 -11.54 -12.41 13.87
N ASN A 299 -11.16 -11.37 13.14
CA ASN A 299 -11.80 -10.07 13.22
C ASN A 299 -12.51 -9.74 11.90
N LEU A 300 -13.84 -9.63 11.98
CA LEU A 300 -14.78 -9.19 10.94
C LEU A 300 -15.69 -8.05 11.47
N SER A 301 -15.21 -7.24 12.41
CA SER A 301 -15.94 -6.09 12.95
C SER A 301 -16.19 -5.04 11.86
N PHE A 302 -17.23 -4.20 11.96
CA PHE A 302 -17.51 -3.11 11.03
C PHE A 302 -17.54 -3.59 9.56
N GLY A 303 -18.24 -4.70 9.33
CA GLY A 303 -18.29 -5.38 8.05
C GLY A 303 -19.67 -5.37 7.38
N GLU A 304 -20.67 -4.68 7.95
CA GLU A 304 -22.08 -4.73 7.50
C GLU A 304 -22.64 -6.16 7.46
N ILE A 305 -22.24 -6.99 8.44
CA ILE A 305 -22.67 -8.38 8.54
C ILE A 305 -24.05 -8.44 9.20
N THR A 306 -25.00 -9.15 8.60
CA THR A 306 -26.34 -9.37 9.17
C THR A 306 -26.34 -10.46 10.24
N GLU A 307 -27.41 -10.54 11.04
CA GLU A 307 -27.62 -11.64 12.01
C GLU A 307 -27.38 -13.02 11.39
N GLU A 308 -28.00 -13.32 10.24
CA GLU A 308 -27.91 -14.64 9.61
C GLU A 308 -26.46 -15.01 9.26
N ALA A 309 -25.71 -14.08 8.66
CA ALA A 309 -24.32 -14.29 8.30
C ALA A 309 -23.42 -14.40 9.55
N ALA A 310 -23.67 -13.60 10.59
CA ALA A 310 -22.95 -13.70 11.86
C ALA A 310 -23.15 -15.08 12.54
N LEU A 311 -24.35 -15.66 12.43
CA LEU A 311 -24.62 -17.01 12.93
C LEU A 311 -23.87 -18.08 12.12
N GLU A 312 -23.66 -17.90 10.81
CA GLU A 312 -22.80 -18.81 10.04
C GLU A 312 -21.33 -18.71 10.48
N VAL A 313 -20.81 -17.50 10.71
CA VAL A 313 -19.47 -17.29 11.27
C VAL A 313 -19.33 -18.00 12.62
N ALA A 314 -20.34 -17.89 13.50
CA ALA A 314 -20.35 -18.57 14.79
C ALA A 314 -20.30 -20.10 14.65
N ARG A 315 -21.02 -20.67 13.68
CA ARG A 315 -20.98 -22.13 13.42
C ARG A 315 -19.64 -22.57 12.87
N ALA A 316 -19.02 -21.78 11.99
CA ALA A 316 -17.74 -22.09 11.37
C ALA A 316 -16.59 -22.20 12.38
N ILE A 317 -16.65 -21.47 13.49
CA ILE A 317 -15.59 -21.47 14.51
C ILE A 317 -15.71 -22.61 15.53
N LYS A 318 -16.81 -23.38 15.53
CA LYS A 318 -17.13 -24.39 16.54
C LYS A 318 -15.97 -25.37 16.85
N ASP A 319 -15.24 -25.78 15.82
CA ASP A 319 -14.16 -26.78 15.94
C ASP A 319 -12.75 -26.13 16.03
N LYS A 320 -12.66 -24.81 16.22
CA LYS A 320 -11.39 -24.07 16.32
C LYS A 320 -10.91 -24.01 17.77
N SER A 321 -10.36 -25.13 18.23
CA SER A 321 -9.91 -25.30 19.63
C SER A 321 -8.83 -24.33 20.13
N GLN A 322 -8.13 -23.63 19.23
CA GLN A 322 -7.12 -22.61 19.56
C GLN A 322 -7.67 -21.19 19.44
N LEU A 323 -8.95 -21.00 19.13
CA LEU A 323 -9.52 -19.68 18.97
C LEU A 323 -9.57 -18.97 20.32
N GLU A 324 -8.97 -17.80 20.36
CA GLU A 324 -8.88 -16.92 21.52
C GLU A 324 -9.79 -15.70 21.36
N LYS A 325 -10.06 -15.28 20.12
CA LYS A 325 -10.85 -14.08 19.82
C LYS A 325 -11.67 -14.18 18.53
N LEU A 326 -12.95 -13.85 18.63
CA LEU A 326 -13.88 -13.57 17.53
C LEU A 326 -14.39 -12.14 17.71
N ASP A 327 -14.12 -11.26 16.74
CA ASP A 327 -14.59 -9.88 16.76
C ASP A 327 -15.64 -9.66 15.66
N LEU A 328 -16.86 -9.34 16.07
CA LEU A 328 -18.02 -9.04 15.21
C LEU A 328 -18.67 -7.71 15.59
N ASN A 329 -17.97 -6.85 16.34
CA ASN A 329 -18.49 -5.54 16.76
C ASN A 329 -18.86 -4.66 15.57
N GLY A 330 -19.79 -3.72 15.71
CA GLY A 330 -20.06 -2.73 14.68
C GLY A 330 -20.71 -3.27 13.40
N ASN A 331 -21.40 -4.41 13.49
CA ASN A 331 -22.12 -5.00 12.36
C ASN A 331 -23.62 -4.65 12.44
N CYS A 332 -24.46 -5.34 11.65
CA CYS A 332 -25.90 -5.10 11.52
C CYS A 332 -26.69 -6.27 12.12
N LEU A 333 -26.36 -6.72 13.33
CA LEU A 333 -27.04 -7.87 13.97
C LEU A 333 -28.35 -7.46 14.62
N GLY A 334 -28.42 -6.23 15.15
CA GLY A 334 -29.49 -5.78 16.02
C GLY A 334 -29.46 -6.46 17.40
N VAL A 335 -30.29 -5.97 18.31
CA VAL A 335 -30.33 -6.46 19.70
C VAL A 335 -30.69 -7.95 19.77
N ASP A 336 -31.66 -8.39 18.96
CA ASP A 336 -32.08 -9.80 18.93
C ASP A 336 -31.02 -10.69 18.28
N GLY A 337 -30.36 -10.23 17.20
CA GLY A 337 -29.28 -10.97 16.56
C GLY A 337 -28.02 -11.07 17.43
N CYS A 338 -27.67 -10.00 18.17
CA CYS A 338 -26.60 -10.04 19.17
C CYS A 338 -26.88 -11.12 20.23
N LYS A 339 -28.12 -11.18 20.72
CA LYS A 339 -28.54 -12.20 21.67
C LYS A 339 -28.50 -13.61 21.05
N ALA A 340 -28.99 -13.78 19.84
CA ALA A 340 -28.96 -15.07 19.13
C ALA A 340 -27.52 -15.56 18.91
N LEU A 341 -26.60 -14.66 18.57
CA LEU A 341 -25.17 -14.95 18.44
C LEU A 341 -24.56 -15.41 19.77
N ILE A 342 -24.83 -14.69 20.87
CA ILE A 342 -24.37 -15.07 22.22
C ILE A 342 -24.93 -16.44 22.61
N ASP A 343 -26.24 -16.65 22.50
CA ASP A 343 -26.91 -17.92 22.82
C ASP A 343 -26.31 -19.08 21.99
N SER A 344 -26.02 -18.83 20.70
CA SER A 344 -25.37 -19.80 19.80
C SER A 344 -23.98 -20.17 20.30
N LEU A 345 -23.13 -19.19 20.62
CA LEU A 345 -21.77 -19.42 21.12
C LEU A 345 -21.77 -20.07 22.51
N GLU A 346 -22.69 -19.71 23.40
CA GLU A 346 -22.88 -20.38 24.69
C GLU A 346 -23.21 -21.87 24.51
N SER A 347 -24.09 -22.20 23.56
CA SER A 347 -24.45 -23.60 23.26
C SER A 347 -23.25 -24.44 22.77
N MET A 348 -22.24 -23.78 22.18
CA MET A 348 -21.00 -24.38 21.71
C MET A 348 -19.84 -24.23 22.70
N ASN A 349 -20.08 -23.64 23.87
CA ASN A 349 -19.06 -23.35 24.89
C ASN A 349 -17.92 -22.46 24.36
N MET A 350 -18.25 -21.51 23.48
CA MET A 350 -17.36 -20.56 22.81
C MET A 350 -17.64 -19.09 23.18
N ALA A 351 -18.55 -18.82 24.12
CA ALA A 351 -18.93 -17.45 24.48
C ALA A 351 -17.75 -16.58 24.96
N GLU A 352 -16.72 -17.19 25.56
CA GLU A 352 -15.53 -16.48 26.07
C GLU A 352 -14.64 -15.89 24.95
N VAL A 353 -14.74 -16.40 23.72
CA VAL A 353 -13.93 -15.90 22.60
C VAL A 353 -14.53 -14.63 21.98
N LEU A 354 -15.81 -14.34 22.24
CA LEU A 354 -16.50 -13.22 21.60
C LEU A 354 -16.03 -11.88 22.16
N GLY A 355 -15.70 -10.95 21.25
CA GLY A 355 -15.40 -9.56 21.55
C GLY A 355 -16.62 -8.74 21.99
N SER A 356 -16.43 -7.44 22.15
CA SER A 356 -17.55 -6.52 22.42
C SER A 356 -18.51 -6.50 21.24
N LEU A 357 -19.81 -6.29 21.50
CA LEU A 357 -20.83 -5.98 20.49
C LEU A 357 -21.49 -4.62 20.78
N SER A 358 -20.76 -3.72 21.46
CA SER A 358 -21.30 -2.44 21.96
C SER A 358 -21.67 -1.45 20.88
N ASP A 359 -21.06 -1.58 19.69
CA ASP A 359 -21.19 -0.62 18.59
C ASP A 359 -22.07 -1.19 17.46
N ASP A 360 -22.78 -2.30 17.69
CA ASP A 360 -23.77 -2.83 16.73
C ASP A 360 -24.99 -1.90 16.67
N ASP A 361 -25.08 -1.14 15.57
CA ASP A 361 -26.08 -0.07 15.43
C ASP A 361 -27.48 -0.60 15.07
N GLY A 362 -27.58 -1.83 14.57
CA GLY A 362 -28.84 -2.50 14.21
C GLY A 362 -29.57 -1.88 13.00
N GLU A 363 -30.12 -2.77 12.17
CA GLU A 363 -30.70 -2.52 10.82
C GLU A 363 -29.68 -2.02 9.77
N PRO A 364 -29.66 -2.63 8.57
CA PRO A 364 -28.98 -2.02 7.44
C PRO A 364 -29.71 -0.71 7.08
N ASP A 365 -29.00 0.37 6.79
CA ASP A 365 -29.63 1.54 6.18
C ASP A 365 -30.32 1.07 4.88
N ASP A 366 -31.65 1.17 4.80
CA ASP A 366 -32.48 0.86 3.61
C ASP A 366 -32.16 1.77 2.39
N ASP A 367 -31.05 2.51 2.42
CA ASP A 367 -30.62 3.50 1.44
C ASP A 367 -29.56 2.95 0.44
N ASP A 368 -29.34 1.64 0.37
CA ASP A 368 -28.65 1.00 -0.77
C ASP A 368 -29.60 1.01 -1.99
N ASP A 369 -29.88 2.21 -2.52
CA ASP A 369 -30.10 2.41 -3.94
C ASP A 369 -28.83 1.89 -4.64
N ASP A 370 -28.86 0.62 -5.06
CA ASP A 370 -27.93 0.02 -6.02
C ASP A 370 -27.97 0.84 -7.33
N ASP A 371 -27.35 2.01 -7.34
CA ASP A 371 -26.77 2.62 -8.54
C ASP A 371 -25.40 1.94 -8.78
N ASP A 372 -25.41 0.61 -8.92
CA ASP A 372 -24.37 -0.15 -9.64
C ASP A 372 -24.54 0.14 -11.14
N ASP A 373 -24.36 1.41 -11.50
CA ASP A 373 -24.16 1.89 -12.88
C ASP A 373 -22.67 1.73 -13.27
N ASP A 374 -22.06 0.60 -12.89
CA ASP A 374 -20.81 0.13 -13.49
C ASP A 374 -21.17 -0.59 -14.81
N GLU A 375 -21.55 0.20 -15.82
CA GLU A 375 -21.52 -0.23 -17.22
C GLU A 375 -20.07 -0.64 -17.57
N ASP A 376 -19.94 -1.90 -18.04
CA ASP A 376 -18.87 -2.45 -18.87
C ASP A 376 -17.44 -2.55 -18.28
N ASP A 377 -17.07 -3.77 -17.85
CA ASP A 377 -15.85 -4.45 -18.31
C ASP A 377 -15.91 -5.94 -17.85
N GLU A 378 -16.79 -6.72 -18.48
CA GLU A 378 -16.62 -8.18 -18.53
C GLU A 378 -15.44 -8.52 -19.45
N GLU A 379 -14.21 -8.50 -18.93
CA GLU A 379 -13.15 -9.32 -19.52
C GLU A 379 -13.22 -10.71 -18.86
N GLU A 380 -13.75 -11.68 -19.63
CA GLU A 380 -13.64 -13.12 -19.37
C GLU A 380 -12.20 -13.49 -18.98
N LEU A 381 -11.97 -13.81 -17.70
CA LEU A 381 -10.79 -14.55 -17.32
C LEU A 381 -10.99 -16.01 -17.75
N GLY A 382 -10.53 -16.31 -18.96
CA GLY A 382 -10.45 -17.67 -19.48
C GLY A 382 -9.67 -18.57 -18.52
N GLU A 383 -10.28 -19.69 -18.16
CA GLU A 383 -9.63 -20.82 -17.52
C GLU A 383 -8.66 -21.44 -18.53
N GLU A 384 -7.34 -21.21 -18.36
CA GLU A 384 -6.35 -22.02 -19.06
C GLU A 384 -6.09 -23.29 -18.23
N GLU A 385 -6.73 -24.39 -18.65
CA GLU A 385 -6.34 -25.75 -18.27
C GLU A 385 -4.93 -26.03 -18.79
N ILE A 386 -4.05 -26.43 -17.87
CA ILE A 386 -2.69 -26.91 -18.19
C ILE A 386 -2.83 -28.38 -18.59
N GLU A 387 -2.78 -28.67 -19.89
CA GLU A 387 -2.50 -30.02 -20.38
C GLU A 387 -1.00 -30.16 -20.69
N GLU A 388 -0.37 -31.08 -19.97
CA GLU A 388 0.98 -31.59 -20.22
C GLU A 388 0.98 -32.43 -21.51
N GLU A 389 1.85 -32.13 -22.48
CA GLU A 389 2.29 -33.14 -23.44
C GLU A 389 3.81 -33.13 -23.59
N GLU A 390 4.37 -34.32 -23.44
CA GLU A 390 5.78 -34.68 -23.50
C GLU A 390 6.34 -34.65 -24.94
N GLU A 391 7.66 -34.74 -24.98
CA GLU A 391 8.63 -34.60 -26.07
C GLU A 391 8.35 -35.40 -27.36
N GLU A 392 8.90 -34.92 -28.48
CA GLU A 392 9.80 -35.74 -29.31
C GLU A 392 10.69 -34.85 -30.21
N ASP A 393 11.99 -35.17 -30.17
CA ASP A 393 13.06 -34.64 -31.03
C ASP A 393 12.82 -34.96 -32.50
N ASP A 394 13.27 -34.08 -33.40
CA ASP A 394 13.93 -34.51 -34.64
C ASP A 394 14.80 -33.39 -35.23
N GLU A 395 16.09 -33.72 -35.41
CA GLU A 395 17.11 -32.95 -36.13
C GLU A 395 16.80 -32.91 -37.64
N ASP A 396 17.13 -31.82 -38.33
CA ASP A 396 18.06 -31.91 -39.47
C ASP A 396 18.42 -30.56 -40.13
N ASP A 397 19.72 -30.47 -40.38
CA ASP A 397 20.55 -29.53 -41.11
C ASP A 397 19.98 -28.80 -42.36
N LYS A 398 20.42 -27.55 -42.56
CA LYS A 398 21.42 -27.22 -43.63
C LYS A 398 21.87 -25.76 -43.67
N GLU A 399 23.19 -25.61 -43.65
CA GLU A 399 23.94 -24.44 -44.09
C GLU A 399 23.76 -24.18 -45.61
N GLU A 400 23.75 -22.91 -46.04
CA GLU A 400 24.81 -22.40 -46.94
C GLU A 400 24.75 -20.87 -47.15
N LYS A 401 25.95 -20.34 -47.41
CA LYS A 401 26.36 -18.93 -47.50
C LYS A 401 25.91 -18.26 -48.81
N THR A 402 25.87 -16.92 -48.86
CA THR A 402 26.63 -16.12 -49.86
C THR A 402 26.58 -14.61 -49.58
N ASP A 403 27.64 -13.96 -50.05
CA ASP A 403 28.12 -12.60 -49.80
C ASP A 403 27.56 -11.56 -50.80
N SER A 404 27.69 -10.28 -50.40
CA SER A 404 27.97 -9.09 -51.23
C SER A 404 26.84 -8.08 -51.56
N SER A 405 26.93 -6.94 -50.85
CA SER A 405 27.06 -5.56 -51.37
C SER A 405 25.84 -4.73 -51.88
N ILE A 406 25.78 -3.49 -51.34
CA ILE A 406 25.40 -2.17 -51.93
C ILE A 406 24.00 -1.56 -51.65
N LYS A 407 24.07 -0.40 -50.95
CA LYS A 407 23.26 0.85 -50.96
C LYS A 407 21.83 0.93 -50.36
N VAL A 408 21.80 1.64 -49.23
CA VAL A 408 21.00 2.85 -48.91
C VAL A 408 19.92 3.26 -49.93
N GLY A 409 18.65 3.26 -49.48
CA GLY A 409 17.57 4.07 -50.06
C GLY A 409 16.17 3.45 -49.99
N SER A 410 15.37 3.88 -49.01
CA SER A 410 13.89 3.98 -48.98
C SER A 410 12.99 2.80 -49.37
N LEU A 411 12.13 2.37 -48.43
CA LEU A 411 10.69 2.01 -48.56
C LEU A 411 10.27 1.27 -47.26
N GLN A 412 9.70 1.97 -46.27
CA GLN A 412 8.26 1.97 -45.94
C GLN A 412 7.58 0.59 -45.94
N VAL A 413 7.35 0.07 -44.73
CA VAL A 413 6.13 -0.68 -44.37
C VAL A 413 5.61 -0.08 -43.06
N SER A 414 4.31 0.12 -43.05
CA SER A 414 3.53 1.06 -42.26
C SER A 414 2.71 0.37 -41.18
N THR A 415 2.75 0.93 -39.98
CA THR A 415 1.73 0.80 -38.92
C THR A 415 1.34 2.23 -38.50
N PRO A 416 0.03 2.57 -38.38
CA PRO A 416 -0.38 3.95 -38.18
C PRO A 416 -0.06 4.45 -36.77
N PRO A 417 0.38 5.71 -36.60
CA PRO A 417 0.48 6.31 -35.27
C PRO A 417 -0.92 6.65 -34.77
N SER A 418 -1.26 6.18 -33.56
CA SER A 418 -2.42 6.72 -32.82
C SER A 418 -2.11 8.16 -32.43
N THR A 419 -2.53 9.10 -33.27
CA THR A 419 -2.55 10.53 -32.99
C THR A 419 -3.94 10.91 -32.48
N ARG A 420 -4.18 10.78 -31.16
CA ARG A 420 -5.22 11.59 -30.50
C ARG A 420 -4.55 12.50 -29.48
N PRO A 421 -4.67 13.84 -29.59
CA PRO A 421 -4.32 14.72 -28.48
C PRO A 421 -5.24 14.40 -27.28
N PRO A 422 -4.77 14.59 -26.04
CA PRO A 422 -5.60 14.37 -24.84
C PRO A 422 -6.86 15.23 -24.91
N ASP A 423 -8.02 14.65 -24.59
CA ASP A 423 -9.27 15.39 -24.56
C ASP A 423 -9.38 16.28 -23.30
N VAL A 424 -10.29 17.24 -23.36
CA VAL A 424 -10.54 18.21 -22.28
C VAL A 424 -11.02 17.52 -21.00
N ALA A 425 -11.70 16.38 -21.11
CA ALA A 425 -12.21 15.63 -19.97
C ALA A 425 -11.05 15.06 -19.13
N SER A 426 -10.02 14.51 -19.76
CA SER A 426 -8.81 14.03 -19.09
C SER A 426 -8.05 15.13 -18.31
N PHE A 427 -8.11 16.38 -18.80
CA PHE A 427 -7.56 17.53 -18.08
C PHE A 427 -8.45 17.95 -16.90
N LEU A 428 -9.78 18.00 -17.09
CA LEU A 428 -10.71 18.40 -16.04
C LEU A 428 -10.75 17.41 -14.87
N SER A 429 -10.63 16.10 -15.14
CA SER A 429 -10.58 15.08 -14.09
C SER A 429 -9.23 15.06 -13.36
N PHE A 430 -8.12 15.36 -14.05
CA PHE A 430 -6.77 15.34 -13.47
C PHE A 430 -5.89 16.46 -14.03
N PRO A 431 -5.98 17.69 -13.48
CA PRO A 431 -5.29 18.86 -14.02
C PRO A 431 -3.78 18.77 -13.86
N SER A 432 -3.02 19.03 -14.93
CA SER A 432 -1.56 19.20 -14.88
C SER A 432 -1.06 20.17 -15.97
N PRO A 433 0.12 20.80 -15.79
CA PRO A 433 0.69 21.73 -16.76
C PRO A 433 0.91 21.09 -18.14
N ASP A 434 1.41 19.85 -18.19
CA ASP A 434 1.67 19.14 -19.44
C ASP A 434 0.40 18.81 -20.21
N LYS A 435 -0.68 18.41 -19.51
CA LYS A 435 -1.98 18.15 -20.14
C LYS A 435 -2.59 19.45 -20.69
N LEU A 436 -2.46 20.55 -19.97
CA LEU A 436 -2.93 21.86 -20.40
C LEU A 436 -2.16 22.38 -21.64
N LEU A 437 -0.85 22.16 -21.69
CA LEU A 437 0.00 22.53 -22.83
C LEU A 437 -0.34 21.71 -24.09
N LYS A 438 -0.66 20.42 -23.91
CA LYS A 438 -1.07 19.52 -25.00
C LYS A 438 -2.43 19.86 -25.63
N LEU A 439 -3.27 20.67 -24.96
CA LEU A 439 -4.54 21.18 -25.52
C LEU A 439 -4.36 22.31 -26.57
N GLY A 440 -3.12 22.79 -26.76
CA GLY A 440 -2.79 23.76 -27.80
C GLY A 440 -3.41 25.14 -27.59
N ASP A 441 -3.33 26.01 -28.60
CA ASP A 441 -3.67 27.44 -28.46
C ASP A 441 -5.15 27.73 -28.20
N ARG A 442 -6.02 26.74 -28.46
CA ARG A 442 -7.48 26.82 -28.22
C ARG A 442 -7.92 26.25 -26.87
N ARG A 443 -6.98 25.89 -25.99
CA ARG A 443 -7.26 25.27 -24.68
C ARG A 443 -8.33 25.99 -23.85
N ALA A 444 -8.34 27.32 -23.85
CA ALA A 444 -9.32 28.10 -23.10
C ALA A 444 -10.75 27.95 -23.64
N MET A 445 -10.93 27.97 -24.97
CA MET A 445 -12.24 27.75 -25.61
C MET A 445 -12.73 26.32 -25.41
N LEU A 446 -11.84 25.33 -25.56
CA LEU A 446 -12.17 23.91 -25.42
C LEU A 446 -12.62 23.55 -24.00
N ILE A 447 -11.97 24.13 -22.98
CA ILE A 447 -12.38 23.99 -21.57
C ILE A 447 -13.74 24.66 -21.34
N GLU A 448 -13.95 25.87 -21.88
CA GLU A 448 -15.20 26.61 -21.71
C GLU A 448 -16.40 25.90 -22.38
N GLU A 449 -16.21 25.28 -23.54
CA GLU A 449 -17.25 24.53 -24.26
C GLU A 449 -17.63 23.23 -23.53
N GLN A 450 -16.64 22.54 -22.94
CA GLN A 450 -16.88 21.33 -22.16
C GLN A 450 -17.57 21.64 -20.81
N VAL A 451 -17.20 22.74 -20.15
CA VAL A 451 -17.86 23.20 -18.92
C VAL A 451 -19.31 23.60 -19.18
N LYS A 452 -19.60 24.32 -20.29
CA LYS A 452 -20.99 24.65 -20.69
C LYS A 452 -21.83 23.42 -21.01
N ARG A 453 -21.23 22.35 -21.54
CA ARG A 453 -21.91 21.05 -21.77
C ARG A 453 -22.31 20.35 -20.48
N TYR A 454 -21.57 20.58 -19.39
CA TYR A 454 -21.83 20.01 -18.07
C TYR A 454 -22.71 20.91 -17.18
N GLU A 455 -22.95 22.17 -17.54
CA GLU A 455 -23.86 23.06 -16.80
C GLU A 455 -25.34 22.61 -16.83
N GLU A 456 -25.74 21.69 -17.72
CA GLU A 456 -27.12 21.16 -17.77
C GLU A 456 -27.36 19.94 -16.85
N LYS A 457 -26.30 19.35 -16.28
CA LYS A 457 -26.40 18.26 -15.30
C LYS A 457 -25.16 18.32 -14.40
N VAL A 458 -25.28 18.76 -13.14
CA VAL A 458 -24.50 18.28 -11.98
C VAL A 458 -24.78 19.09 -10.69
N LYS A 459 -24.83 18.36 -9.56
CA LYS A 459 -24.91 18.81 -8.15
C LYS A 459 -23.61 19.52 -7.70
N PRO A 460 -23.64 20.45 -6.73
CA PRO A 460 -22.45 21.20 -6.31
C PRO A 460 -21.37 20.31 -5.68
N VAL A 461 -20.12 20.44 -6.13
CA VAL A 461 -18.94 19.74 -5.58
C VAL A 461 -18.24 20.63 -4.55
N HIS A 462 -17.84 20.05 -3.41
CA HIS A 462 -17.14 20.76 -2.35
C HIS A 462 -15.66 20.98 -2.71
N VAL A 463 -15.26 22.24 -2.88
CA VAL A 463 -13.88 22.61 -3.22
C VAL A 463 -13.11 23.00 -1.96
N VAL A 464 -12.03 22.29 -1.64
CA VAL A 464 -11.15 22.62 -0.51
C VAL A 464 -10.18 23.77 -0.85
N PRO A 465 -9.75 24.57 0.14
CA PRO A 465 -8.96 25.80 -0.09
C PRO A 465 -7.68 25.63 -0.91
N GLY A 466 -7.05 24.45 -0.85
CA GLY A 466 -5.83 24.14 -1.62
C GLY A 466 -6.05 24.11 -3.13
N HIS A 467 -7.22 23.66 -3.60
CA HIS A 467 -7.55 23.63 -5.03
C HIS A 467 -7.72 25.04 -5.61
N LEU A 468 -8.29 25.96 -4.82
CA LEU A 468 -8.39 27.38 -5.18
C LEU A 468 -7.01 28.07 -5.23
N GLN A 469 -6.10 27.70 -4.33
CA GLN A 469 -4.72 28.23 -4.34
C GLN A 469 -3.90 27.69 -5.52
N ALA A 470 -4.09 26.42 -5.91
CA ALA A 470 -3.45 25.85 -7.09
C ALA A 470 -3.94 26.52 -8.38
N LEU A 471 -5.25 26.75 -8.50
CA LEU A 471 -5.84 27.52 -9.61
C LEU A 471 -5.32 28.97 -9.63
N GLU A 472 -5.24 29.62 -8.47
CA GLU A 472 -4.73 30.99 -8.36
C GLU A 472 -3.23 31.08 -8.71
N HIS A 473 -2.44 30.07 -8.35
CA HIS A 473 -1.03 29.99 -8.71
C HIS A 473 -0.84 29.79 -10.21
N VAL A 474 -1.62 28.90 -10.84
CA VAL A 474 -1.55 28.61 -12.28
C VAL A 474 -1.92 29.83 -13.13
N VAL A 475 -2.87 30.65 -12.66
CA VAL A 475 -3.36 31.84 -13.39
C VAL A 475 -2.41 33.03 -13.27
N ARG A 476 -1.58 33.06 -12.22
CA ARG A 476 -0.59 34.13 -11.97
C ARG A 476 0.75 33.94 -12.69
N GLN A 477 0.94 32.83 -13.40
CA GLN A 477 2.17 32.58 -14.17
C GLN A 477 2.07 33.21 -15.57
N ASP A 478 3.20 33.70 -16.11
CA ASP A 478 3.35 34.47 -17.37
C ASP A 478 2.94 33.71 -18.66
N TYR A 479 2.34 32.52 -18.55
CA TYR A 479 1.92 31.67 -19.65
C TYR A 479 0.46 31.93 -20.11
N PHE A 480 -0.28 32.84 -19.46
CA PHE A 480 -1.64 33.20 -19.85
C PHE A 480 -1.69 34.60 -20.49
N PRO A 481 -2.10 34.72 -21.77
CA PRO A 481 -2.36 36.02 -22.39
C PRO A 481 -3.44 36.78 -21.59
N GLN A 482 -3.24 38.08 -21.37
CA GLN A 482 -4.15 38.93 -20.57
C GLN A 482 -5.62 38.86 -21.00
N GLU A 483 -5.87 38.48 -22.25
CA GLU A 483 -7.18 38.35 -22.87
C GLU A 483 -8.03 37.20 -22.27
N ASN A 484 -7.39 36.21 -21.62
CA ASN A 484 -8.05 35.03 -21.03
C ASN A 484 -8.33 35.16 -19.52
N LEU A 485 -7.88 36.23 -18.87
CA LEU A 485 -8.10 36.48 -17.43
C LEU A 485 -9.59 36.65 -17.08
N CYS A 486 -10.39 37.19 -18.00
CA CYS A 486 -11.84 37.37 -17.82
C CYS A 486 -12.62 36.05 -17.71
N SER A 487 -12.18 35.00 -18.40
CA SER A 487 -12.86 33.68 -18.40
C SER A 487 -12.57 32.89 -17.11
N VAL A 488 -11.34 33.00 -16.61
CA VAL A 488 -10.93 32.42 -15.32
C VAL A 488 -11.60 33.12 -14.13
N ALA A 489 -11.78 34.44 -14.21
CA ALA A 489 -12.51 35.19 -13.20
C ALA A 489 -14.00 34.78 -13.13
N ARG A 490 -14.62 34.38 -14.24
CA ARG A 490 -15.98 33.82 -14.28
C ARG A 490 -16.07 32.44 -13.61
N LEU A 491 -15.08 31.57 -13.83
CA LEU A 491 -14.95 30.29 -13.12
C LEU A 491 -14.85 30.49 -11.60
N LYS A 492 -14.08 31.48 -11.15
CA LYS A 492 -13.97 31.84 -9.72
C LYS A 492 -15.31 32.33 -9.13
N CYS A 493 -16.10 33.06 -9.90
CA CYS A 493 -17.41 33.55 -9.48
C CYS A 493 -18.45 32.41 -9.39
N SER A 494 -18.44 31.48 -10.34
CA SER A 494 -19.33 30.30 -10.33
C SER A 494 -19.02 29.36 -9.14
N LEU A 495 -17.74 29.16 -8.83
CA LEU A 495 -17.29 28.32 -7.70
C LEU A 495 -17.54 28.95 -6.31
N CYS A 496 -17.51 30.29 -6.18
CA CYS A 496 -17.84 30.97 -4.92
C CYS A 496 -19.36 31.03 -4.62
N CYS A 497 -20.21 31.05 -5.65
CA CYS A 497 -21.67 31.08 -5.47
C CYS A 497 -22.23 29.79 -4.86
N CYS A 498 -21.50 28.67 -4.91
CA CYS A 498 -21.94 27.38 -4.37
C CYS A 498 -21.71 27.21 -2.87
N ASN A 499 -21.05 28.16 -2.18
CA ASN A 499 -20.60 27.97 -0.79
C ASN A 499 -21.13 29.00 0.22
N SER A 500 -22.13 29.82 -0.16
CA SER A 500 -22.76 30.76 0.79
C SER A 500 -24.29 30.69 0.71
N GLY A 501 -24.87 29.81 1.53
CA GLY A 501 -26.27 29.87 1.90
C GLY A 501 -26.55 31.11 2.76
N SER A 502 -26.78 32.25 2.11
CA SER A 502 -27.64 33.36 2.56
C SER A 502 -27.28 34.63 1.78
N PHE A 503 -28.17 35.10 0.91
CA PHE A 503 -28.67 36.48 0.93
C PHE A 503 -29.82 36.64 -0.08
N ARG A 504 -30.82 37.40 0.36
CA ARG A 504 -32.12 37.64 -0.29
C ARG A 504 -31.99 38.36 -1.62
N GLN A 505 -33.00 38.13 -2.46
CA GLN A 505 -33.41 38.97 -3.59
C GLN A 505 -33.10 40.47 -3.37
N THR A 506 -32.28 41.05 -4.24
CA THR A 506 -32.54 42.39 -4.78
C THR A 506 -31.94 42.50 -6.19
N SER A 507 -32.66 43.27 -7.00
CA SER A 507 -32.52 43.55 -8.42
C SER A 507 -31.14 43.93 -8.94
N ALA A 508 -30.92 43.60 -10.21
CA ALA A 508 -29.81 44.00 -11.07
C ALA A 508 -29.35 45.47 -10.91
N GLY A 509 -28.03 45.64 -10.81
CA GLY A 509 -27.35 46.93 -10.96
C GLY A 509 -26.44 47.28 -9.78
N GLN A 510 -25.16 47.55 -10.08
CA GLN A 510 -24.10 48.05 -9.17
C GLN A 510 -23.35 47.02 -8.31
N VAL A 511 -22.36 46.33 -8.88
CA VAL A 511 -21.02 46.18 -8.25
C VAL A 511 -19.96 46.07 -9.36
N ILE A 512 -19.75 47.16 -10.10
CA ILE A 512 -18.49 47.40 -10.82
C ILE A 512 -17.87 48.60 -10.11
N SER A 513 -16.91 48.36 -9.22
CA SER A 513 -15.87 49.29 -8.78
C SER A 513 -15.27 48.81 -7.46
N ARG A 514 -13.93 48.82 -7.41
CA ARG A 514 -13.03 48.59 -6.26
C ARG A 514 -12.52 47.16 -6.07
N CYS A 515 -11.54 46.80 -6.88
CA CYS A 515 -10.26 46.28 -6.38
C CYS A 515 -9.16 46.90 -7.23
N THR A 516 -8.64 48.05 -6.79
CA THR A 516 -7.38 48.64 -7.27
C THR A 516 -6.24 48.07 -6.44
N PHE A 517 -5.13 47.80 -7.14
CA PHE A 517 -3.80 47.46 -6.64
C PHE A 517 -3.36 48.31 -5.44
N GLU A 518 -2.85 47.63 -4.40
CA GLU A 518 -1.58 47.89 -3.71
C GLU A 518 -1.13 46.62 -2.98
#